data_AF-A0A970I5Z7-F1
#
_entry.id   AF-A0A970I5Z7-F1
#
_cell.length_a   1.000
_cell.length_b   1.000
_cell.length_c   1.000
_cell.angle_alpha   90.00
_cell.angle_beta   90.00
_cell.angle_gamma   90.00
#
_symmetry.space_group_name_H-M   'P 1'
#
loop_
_entity.id
_entity.type
_entity.pdbx_description
1 polymer ?
#
loop_
_entity_poly.entity_id
_entity_poly.type
_entity_poly.pdbx_seq_one_letter_code
_entity_poly.pdbx_strand_id
1 'polypeptide(L)'
;DAHRNAAFCLYNAYETPKLEISNLKVNKIEGGLREITASITNTRMIPTHSASNLKFKIDPPVYVSLDGGTVIAGMTVENADLNITSEQKRNPQRIEIPNIAGYQKVDVKWIVKGGNKYTVSVESVKGGRTSAQTK
;
A
#
# COMPACT_ATOMS: atom_id res chain seq x y z
N ASP A 1 -28.58 7.80 -27.35
CA ASP A 1 -27.26 7.12 -27.40
C ASP A 1 -26.15 7.79 -26.60
N ALA A 2 -25.86 9.09 -26.75
CA ALA A 2 -24.75 9.73 -26.04
C ALA A 2 -24.78 9.53 -24.50
N HIS A 3 -25.97 9.52 -23.89
CA HIS A 3 -26.15 9.30 -22.44
C HIS A 3 -25.66 7.92 -21.96
N ARG A 4 -25.72 6.87 -22.78
CA ARG A 4 -25.35 5.50 -22.41
C ARG A 4 -23.85 5.34 -22.45
N ASN A 5 -23.23 5.90 -23.49
CA ASN A 5 -21.79 5.98 -23.61
C ASN A 5 -21.21 6.82 -22.46
N ALA A 6 -21.84 7.95 -22.14
CA ALA A 6 -21.45 8.77 -20.99
C ALA A 6 -21.57 8.01 -19.67
N ALA A 7 -22.70 7.33 -19.42
CA ALA A 7 -22.89 6.52 -18.21
C ALA A 7 -21.84 5.40 -18.11
N PHE A 8 -21.53 4.72 -19.21
CA PHE A 8 -20.49 3.70 -19.26
C PHE A 8 -19.11 4.27 -18.92
N CYS A 9 -18.73 5.40 -19.52
CA CYS A 9 -17.45 6.05 -19.23
C CYS A 9 -17.34 6.48 -17.76
N LEU A 10 -18.39 7.11 -17.21
CA LEU A 10 -18.43 7.55 -15.82
C LEU A 10 -18.32 6.37 -14.85
N TYR A 11 -19.03 5.27 -15.12
CA TYR A 11 -18.94 4.06 -14.31
C TYR A 11 -17.53 3.47 -14.31
N ASN A 12 -16.91 3.34 -15.49
CA ASN A 12 -15.53 2.83 -15.57
C ASN A 12 -14.52 3.77 -14.91
N ALA A 13 -14.71 5.10 -15.03
CA ALA A 13 -13.89 6.08 -14.34
C ALA A 13 -14.03 5.95 -12.81
N TYR A 14 -15.24 5.72 -12.31
CA TYR A 14 -15.50 5.50 -10.89
C TYR A 14 -14.87 4.22 -10.34
N GLU A 15 -14.84 3.16 -11.16
CA GLU A 15 -14.21 1.87 -10.84
C GLU A 15 -12.69 1.84 -11.01
N THR A 16 -12.06 2.95 -11.42
CA THR A 16 -10.59 3.09 -11.37
C THR A 16 -10.08 2.89 -9.94
N PRO A 17 -8.87 2.34 -9.75
CA PRO A 17 -8.36 1.97 -8.43
C PRO A 17 -8.44 3.13 -7.44
N LYS A 18 -8.92 2.84 -6.23
CA LYS A 18 -8.94 3.80 -5.12
C LYS A 18 -8.29 3.14 -3.91
N LEU A 19 -7.11 3.62 -3.54
CA LEU A 19 -6.34 3.06 -2.45
C LEU A 19 -6.71 3.75 -1.13
N GLU A 20 -6.93 2.94 -0.11
CA GLU A 20 -7.22 3.38 1.26
C GLU A 20 -6.29 2.68 2.24
N ILE A 21 -5.80 3.44 3.22
CA ILE A 21 -4.98 2.90 4.31
C ILE A 21 -5.88 2.68 5.51
N SER A 22 -5.91 1.45 5.99
CA SER A 22 -6.68 1.02 7.15
C SER A 22 -5.78 0.25 8.13
N ASN A 23 -6.30 -0.03 9.32
CA ASN A 23 -5.61 -0.82 10.35
C ASN A 23 -4.19 -0.35 10.68
N LEU A 24 -3.94 0.96 10.65
CA LEU A 24 -2.65 1.53 11.04
C LEU A 24 -2.43 1.35 12.54
N LYS A 25 -1.55 0.42 12.92
CA LYS A 25 -1.29 0.03 14.31
C LYS A 25 0.19 0.17 14.66
N VAL A 26 0.44 0.52 15.92
CA VAL A 26 1.78 0.64 16.51
C VAL A 26 1.89 -0.29 17.69
N ASN A 27 2.74 -1.30 17.58
CA ASN A 27 3.04 -2.23 18.67
C ASN A 27 4.45 -1.93 19.19
N LYS A 28 4.61 -1.84 20.50
CA LYS A 28 5.94 -1.75 21.12
C LYS A 28 6.52 -3.17 21.19
N ILE A 29 7.77 -3.31 20.81
CA ILE A 29 8.52 -4.57 20.92
C ILE A 29 9.78 -4.32 21.76
N GLU A 30 10.52 -5.38 22.09
CA GLU A 30 11.74 -5.29 22.89
C GLU A 30 12.83 -4.43 22.22
N GLY A 31 13.81 -3.98 23.02
CA GLY A 31 14.94 -3.20 22.51
C GLY A 31 14.60 -1.74 22.13
N GLY A 32 13.46 -1.22 22.58
CA GLY A 32 13.03 0.15 22.27
C GLY A 32 12.59 0.33 20.81
N LEU A 33 12.26 -0.77 20.13
CA LEU A 33 11.76 -0.79 18.76
C LEU A 33 10.23 -0.76 18.77
N ARG A 34 9.66 -0.35 17.63
CA ARG A 34 8.22 -0.41 17.38
C ARG A 34 7.95 -1.12 16.08
N GLU A 35 6.95 -1.98 16.10
CA GLU A 35 6.37 -2.57 14.90
C GLU A 35 5.20 -1.69 14.44
N ILE A 36 5.26 -1.24 13.19
CA ILE A 36 4.20 -0.47 12.55
C ILE A 36 3.57 -1.34 11.48
N THR A 37 2.27 -1.55 11.55
CA THR A 37 1.52 -2.32 10.55
C THR A 37 0.45 -1.44 9.90
N ALA A 38 0.22 -1.66 8.61
CA ALA A 38 -0.82 -0.98 7.86
C ALA A 38 -1.42 -1.92 6.81
N SER A 39 -2.72 -1.77 6.56
CA SER A 39 -3.44 -2.47 5.51
C SER A 39 -3.76 -1.49 4.37
N ILE A 40 -3.30 -1.79 3.16
CA ILE A 40 -3.60 -1.02 1.96
C ILE A 40 -4.64 -1.80 1.17
N THR A 41 -5.81 -1.20 1.00
CA THR A 41 -6.92 -1.83 0.29
C THR A 41 -7.26 -1.03 -0.97
N ASN A 42 -7.40 -1.71 -2.10
CA ASN A 42 -8.07 -1.13 -3.25
C ASN A 42 -9.57 -1.33 -3.09
N THR A 43 -10.35 -0.26 -2.93
CA THR A 43 -11.80 -0.34 -2.71
C THR A 43 -12.61 -0.44 -4.00
N ARG A 44 -11.94 -0.58 -5.15
CA ARG A 44 -12.51 -0.59 -6.50
C ARG A 44 -12.13 -1.83 -7.28
N MET A 45 -12.87 -2.09 -8.36
CA MET A 45 -12.68 -3.29 -9.17
C MET A 45 -11.41 -3.27 -10.04
N ILE A 46 -10.99 -2.13 -10.57
CA ILE A 46 -9.85 -2.07 -11.49
C ILE A 46 -8.53 -2.13 -10.71
N PRO A 47 -7.55 -2.94 -11.14
CA PRO A 47 -6.24 -3.05 -10.49
C PRO A 47 -5.37 -1.80 -10.71
N THR A 48 -4.39 -1.58 -9.85
CA THR A 48 -3.39 -0.51 -10.02
C THR A 48 -2.55 -0.68 -11.28
N HIS A 49 -2.27 -1.93 -11.70
CA HIS A 49 -1.56 -2.25 -12.93
C HIS A 49 -2.31 -3.30 -13.74
N SER A 50 -2.40 -3.09 -15.05
CA SER A 50 -2.85 -4.11 -16.00
C SER A 50 -1.78 -5.18 -16.23
N ALA A 51 -2.16 -6.36 -16.70
CA ALA A 51 -1.20 -7.42 -17.03
C ALA A 51 -0.10 -6.99 -18.00
N SER A 52 -0.43 -6.22 -19.05
CA SER A 52 0.57 -5.69 -20.00
C SER A 52 1.55 -4.72 -19.32
N ASN A 53 1.04 -3.86 -18.44
CA ASN A 53 1.86 -2.93 -17.66
C ASN A 53 2.87 -3.68 -16.78
N LEU A 54 2.44 -4.73 -16.08
CA LEU A 54 3.31 -5.58 -15.28
C LEU A 54 4.34 -6.33 -16.13
N LYS A 55 3.91 -6.91 -17.25
CA LYS A 55 4.76 -7.68 -18.16
C LYS A 55 5.90 -6.84 -18.73
N PHE A 56 5.61 -5.60 -19.12
CA PHE A 56 6.57 -4.71 -19.77
C PHE A 56 7.16 -3.65 -18.85
N LYS A 57 6.78 -3.64 -17.55
CA LYS A 57 7.25 -2.68 -16.53
C LYS A 57 7.11 -1.23 -16.99
N ILE A 58 5.92 -0.88 -17.50
CA ILE A 58 5.64 0.43 -18.09
C ILE A 58 5.64 1.52 -17.01
N ASP A 59 4.93 1.26 -15.92
CA ASP A 59 4.84 2.16 -14.78
C ASP A 59 5.67 1.64 -13.60
N PRO A 60 6.14 2.53 -12.69
CA PRO A 60 6.73 2.11 -11.43
C PRO A 60 5.73 1.34 -10.55
N PRO A 61 6.21 0.51 -9.60
CA PRO A 61 5.34 -0.19 -8.67
C PRO A 61 4.57 0.79 -7.77
N VAL A 62 3.58 0.27 -7.05
CA VAL A 62 2.92 1.00 -5.97
C VAL A 62 3.90 1.17 -4.82
N TYR A 63 4.15 2.41 -4.43
CA TYR A 63 5.05 2.73 -3.33
C TYR A 63 4.27 2.92 -2.04
N VAL A 64 4.66 2.19 -1.00
CA VAL A 64 4.16 2.40 0.36
C VAL A 64 5.31 2.84 1.24
N SER A 65 5.26 4.08 1.72
CA SER A 65 6.34 4.70 2.50
C SER A 65 5.91 4.95 3.93
N LEU A 66 6.86 4.85 4.85
CA LEU A 66 6.70 5.20 6.26
C LEU A 66 7.60 6.37 6.63
N ASP A 67 7.02 7.38 7.27
CA ASP A 67 7.76 8.51 7.86
C ASP A 67 7.53 8.57 9.37
N GLY A 68 8.48 9.18 10.10
CA GLY A 68 8.32 9.47 11.55
C GLY A 68 9.23 8.69 12.49
N GLY A 69 10.21 7.94 11.98
CA GLY A 69 11.26 7.27 12.76
C GLY A 69 12.32 6.65 11.86
N THR A 70 13.33 6.02 12.45
CA THR A 70 14.38 5.32 11.68
C THR A 70 13.93 3.91 11.36
N VAL A 71 13.57 3.66 10.10
CA VAL A 71 13.15 2.33 9.64
C VAL A 71 14.35 1.38 9.58
N ILE A 72 14.26 0.26 10.30
CA ILE A 72 15.28 -0.79 10.32
C ILE A 72 14.94 -1.87 9.28
N ALA A 73 13.68 -2.30 9.25
CA ALA A 73 13.19 -3.32 8.34
C ALA A 73 11.80 -2.95 7.81
N GLY A 74 11.50 -3.38 6.59
CA GLY A 74 10.20 -3.20 5.93
C GLY A 74 9.84 -4.47 5.19
N MET A 75 8.60 -4.93 5.34
CA MET A 75 8.15 -6.22 4.85
C MET A 75 6.71 -6.14 4.33
N THR A 76 6.42 -6.94 3.31
CA THR A 76 5.04 -7.27 2.92
C THR A 76 4.62 -8.53 3.67
N VAL A 77 3.40 -8.55 4.20
CA VAL A 77 2.85 -9.71 4.91
C VAL A 77 2.17 -10.63 3.90
N GLU A 78 2.68 -11.85 3.76
CA GLU A 78 2.12 -12.86 2.85
C GLU A 78 1.03 -13.68 3.54
N ASN A 79 1.24 -13.99 4.82
CA ASN A 79 0.25 -14.67 5.65
C ASN A 79 0.36 -14.18 7.09
N ALA A 80 -0.67 -13.48 7.58
CA ALA A 80 -0.68 -12.92 8.92
C ALA A 80 -0.81 -14.00 10.02
N ASP A 81 -1.56 -15.07 9.78
CA ASP A 81 -1.81 -16.14 10.76
C ASP A 81 -0.56 -16.99 11.01
N LEU A 82 0.22 -17.22 9.95
CA LEU A 82 1.48 -17.95 9.99
C LEU A 82 2.70 -17.03 10.19
N ASN A 83 2.49 -15.72 10.31
CA ASN A 83 3.53 -14.70 10.39
C ASN A 83 4.59 -14.82 9.26
N ILE A 84 4.15 -15.18 8.05
CA ILE A 84 5.01 -15.25 6.86
C ILE A 84 5.06 -13.87 6.25
N THR A 85 6.29 -13.36 6.09
CA THR A 85 6.56 -12.02 5.55
C THR A 85 7.70 -12.08 4.56
N SER A 86 7.67 -11.16 3.60
CA SER A 86 8.72 -11.00 2.59
C SER A 86 9.37 -9.63 2.76
N GLU A 87 10.68 -9.63 2.99
CA GLU A 87 11.46 -8.43 3.31
C GLU A 87 11.80 -7.60 2.07
N GLN A 88 11.59 -6.29 2.18
CA GLN A 88 12.10 -5.27 1.26
C GLN A 88 13.57 -4.99 1.57
N LYS A 89 14.47 -5.79 1.00
CA LYS A 89 15.93 -5.72 1.26
C LYS A 89 16.56 -4.35 0.92
N ARG A 90 16.02 -3.64 -0.06
CA ARG A 90 16.52 -2.32 -0.49
C ARG A 90 15.49 -1.26 -0.20
N ASN A 91 15.89 -0.19 0.47
CA ASN A 91 15.01 0.92 0.86
C ASN A 91 13.82 0.44 1.73
N PRO A 92 14.05 -0.17 2.90
CA PRO A 92 12.97 -0.73 3.74
C PRO A 92 11.92 0.31 4.17
N GLN A 93 12.26 1.60 4.16
CA GLN A 93 11.32 2.70 4.39
C GLN A 93 10.22 2.80 3.32
N ARG A 94 10.50 2.35 2.10
CA ARG A 94 9.59 2.37 0.94
C ARG A 94 9.42 0.95 0.40
N ILE A 95 8.30 0.34 0.74
CA ILE A 95 7.92 -0.98 0.24
C ILE A 95 7.39 -0.83 -1.18
N GLU A 96 7.85 -1.70 -2.08
CA GLU A 96 7.45 -1.73 -3.48
C GLU A 96 6.47 -2.88 -3.71
N ILE A 97 5.22 -2.55 -4.05
CA ILE A 97 4.18 -3.53 -4.35
C ILE A 97 3.93 -3.50 -5.86
N PRO A 98 4.19 -4.59 -6.61
CA PRO A 98 4.04 -4.59 -8.06
C PRO A 98 2.62 -4.27 -8.53
N ASN A 99 1.61 -4.77 -7.82
CA ASN A 99 0.20 -4.52 -8.12
C ASN A 99 -0.67 -4.74 -6.88
N ILE A 100 -1.70 -3.92 -6.74
CA ILE A 100 -2.84 -4.15 -5.87
C ILE A 100 -4.05 -4.38 -6.80
N ALA A 101 -4.53 -5.62 -6.83
CA ALA A 101 -5.68 -6.04 -7.63
C ALA A 101 -6.98 -5.40 -7.13
N GLY A 102 -8.05 -5.56 -7.90
CA GLY A 102 -9.38 -5.09 -7.50
C GLY A 102 -9.82 -5.74 -6.20
N TYR A 103 -10.32 -4.94 -5.25
CA TYR A 103 -10.75 -5.40 -3.93
C TYR A 103 -9.67 -6.12 -3.09
N GLN A 104 -8.41 -6.09 -3.53
CA GLN A 104 -7.31 -6.71 -2.81
C GLN A 104 -6.90 -5.85 -1.62
N LYS A 105 -6.58 -6.52 -0.51
CA LYS A 105 -5.89 -5.95 0.64
C LYS A 105 -4.46 -6.48 0.67
N VAL A 106 -3.50 -5.58 0.84
CA VAL A 106 -2.09 -5.91 1.09
C VAL A 106 -1.69 -5.36 2.44
N ASP A 107 -1.19 -6.23 3.30
CA ASP A 107 -0.71 -5.86 4.63
C ASP A 107 0.81 -5.64 4.57
N VAL A 108 1.28 -4.56 5.18
CA VAL A 108 2.70 -4.21 5.26
C VAL A 108 3.10 -3.97 6.70
N LYS A 109 4.38 -4.20 6.98
CA LYS A 109 4.95 -4.14 8.32
C LYS A 109 6.32 -3.47 8.26
N TRP A 110 6.59 -2.59 9.22
CA TRP A 110 7.91 -2.02 9.46
C TRP A 110 8.35 -2.23 10.89
N ILE A 111 9.66 -2.36 11.07
CA ILE A 111 10.32 -2.25 12.37
C ILE A 111 11.07 -0.93 12.41
N VAL A 112 10.80 -0.12 13.43
CA VAL A 112 11.25 1.27 13.52
C VAL A 112 11.89 1.55 14.87
N LYS A 113 12.97 2.31 14.86
CA LYS A 113 13.60 2.85 16.07
C LYS A 113 13.25 4.33 16.23
N GLY A 114 12.84 4.70 17.43
CA GLY A 114 12.45 6.08 17.75
C GLY A 114 11.18 6.52 17.04
N GLY A 115 10.82 7.79 17.22
CA GLY A 115 9.57 8.35 16.72
C GLY A 115 8.39 8.15 17.66
N ASN A 116 7.40 9.04 17.52
CA ASN A 116 6.15 9.00 18.30
C ASN A 116 4.90 9.11 17.42
N LYS A 117 5.02 9.71 16.24
CA LYS A 117 3.96 9.81 15.24
C LYS A 117 4.50 9.29 13.93
N TYR A 118 3.76 8.39 13.31
CA TYR A 118 4.15 7.77 12.06
C TYR A 118 3.11 8.05 10.98
N THR A 119 3.58 8.40 9.79
CA THR A 119 2.73 8.63 8.63
C THR A 119 3.03 7.56 7.60
N VAL A 120 2.00 6.80 7.22
CA VAL A 120 2.07 5.89 6.07
C VAL A 120 1.51 6.61 4.86
N SER A 121 2.25 6.61 3.76
CA SER A 121 1.82 7.17 2.48
C SER A 121 1.83 6.09 1.41
N VAL A 122 0.80 6.07 0.57
CA VAL A 122 0.69 5.19 -0.58
C VAL A 122 0.63 6.03 -1.84
N GLU A 123 1.41 5.66 -2.86
CA GLU A 123 1.45 6.33 -4.16
C GLU A 123 1.39 5.29 -5.28
N SER A 124 0.44 5.48 -6.20
CA SER A 124 0.27 4.68 -7.40
C SER A 124 -0.06 5.60 -8.57
N VAL A 125 0.49 5.32 -9.75
CA VAL A 125 0.21 6.09 -10.98
C VAL A 125 -1.29 6.12 -11.28
N LYS A 126 -2.00 5.00 -11.10
CA LYS A 126 -3.45 4.92 -11.35
C LYS A 126 -4.30 5.09 -10.10
N GLY A 127 -3.82 4.59 -8.96
CA GLY A 127 -4.56 4.63 -7.69
C GLY A 127 -4.47 5.98 -6.96
N GLY A 128 -3.66 6.91 -7.47
CA GLY A 128 -3.41 8.21 -6.85
C GLY A 128 -2.55 8.11 -5.59
N ARG A 129 -2.66 9.12 -4.73
CA ARG A 129 -1.91 9.24 -3.48
C ARG A 129 -2.86 9.36 -2.29
N THR A 130 -2.56 8.64 -1.22
CA THR A 130 -3.27 8.75 0.06
C THR A 130 -2.29 8.61 1.21
N SER A 131 -2.65 9.10 2.39
CA SER A 131 -1.82 9.01 3.60
C SER A 131 -2.68 8.87 4.85
N ALA A 132 -2.17 8.13 5.83
CA ALA A 132 -2.75 8.01 7.16
C ALA A 132 -1.66 8.18 8.22
N GLN A 133 -2.04 8.78 9.36
CA GLN A 133 -1.13 9.01 10.48
C GLN A 133 -1.62 8.27 11.72
N THR A 134 -0.69 7.74 12.52
CA THR A 134 -0.99 7.14 13.81
C THR A 134 -1.55 8.20 14.76
N LYS A 135 -2.58 7.84 15.52
CA LYS A 135 -3.15 8.71 16.56
C LYS A 135 -2.15 8.98 17.68
#